data_AF-A0A2E8S3C6-F1
#
_entry.id   AF-A0A2E8S3C6-F1
#
_cell.length_a   1.000
_cell.length_b   1.000
_cell.length_c   1.000
_cell.angle_alpha   90.00
_cell.angle_beta   90.00
_cell.angle_gamma   90.00
#
_symmetry.space_group_name_H-M   'P 1'
#
loop_
_entity.id
_entity.type
_entity.pdbx_description
1 polymer ?
#
loop_
_entity_poly.entity_id
_entity_poly.type
_entity_poly.pdbx_seq_one_letter_code
_entity_poly.pdbx_strand_id
1 'polypeptide(L)'
;MVRRTAPNRQDKPMRFLHRHTLRLLVISLATILVQGCSGSDDTDPDGFTNAQDTTNTVDTSIPDSSTNPGDTASNNDLGISDNGSNTDSGTTSDPGSGPINPSDEVDPNCTDGLYTEILPDPNASIQSAISNYSSNGYMEFIQSILETRFPIGWYILEGGLQSNAGFGPNNCVDTFLQNKSAASDVISRLSTLVHECGHFFNLGNMSFDSSTYYINPTLSFTCNGGSNQFGGKTFSRSKLLEDEYQSQFVPCESGQFTGCDSYASLYLTGQMGDQGFDTLLEETVQYVNSLATGYAFHDQYVWQVSERDGILTFLWYVERYLRMARLDYPETYALISGDACWRSAILTVWGRAWLFLEETKDIQNLGLDDDLVINLVRAPELLEEIERLRDLEGCP
;
A
#
# COMPACT_ATOMS: atom_id res chain seq x y z
N MET A 1 1.28 -71.64 -48.16
CA MET A 1 0.35 -71.92 -47.04
C MET A 1 1.13 -71.89 -45.73
N VAL A 2 1.37 -70.71 -45.15
CA VAL A 2 1.68 -70.50 -43.71
C VAL A 2 1.27 -69.06 -43.40
N ARG A 3 0.19 -68.89 -42.62
CA ARG A 3 -0.24 -67.62 -42.02
C ARG A 3 0.61 -67.36 -40.78
N ARG A 4 1.09 -66.12 -40.59
CA ARG A 4 1.42 -65.58 -39.26
C ARG A 4 0.86 -64.17 -39.12
N THR A 5 -0.01 -64.05 -38.14
CA THR A 5 -0.72 -62.87 -37.65
C THR A 5 0.20 -61.97 -36.82
N ALA A 6 0.12 -60.66 -37.02
CA ALA A 6 0.74 -59.64 -36.16
C ALA A 6 -0.23 -59.23 -35.03
N PRO A 7 0.26 -58.89 -33.83
CA PRO A 7 -0.59 -58.53 -32.70
C PRO A 7 -0.91 -57.03 -32.63
N ASN A 8 -2.15 -56.77 -32.18
CA ASN A 8 -2.75 -55.48 -31.83
C ASN A 8 -1.91 -54.71 -30.79
N ARG A 9 -1.58 -53.45 -31.08
CA ARG A 9 -1.05 -52.49 -30.10
C ARG A 9 -2.23 -51.69 -29.55
N GLN A 10 -2.55 -51.89 -28.27
CA GLN A 10 -3.50 -51.05 -27.54
C GLN A 10 -2.78 -49.80 -27.03
N ASP A 11 -3.19 -48.63 -27.52
CA ASP A 11 -2.79 -47.34 -26.98
C ASP A 11 -3.48 -47.11 -25.62
N LYS A 12 -2.67 -46.99 -24.56
CA LYS A 12 -3.11 -46.48 -23.26
C LYS A 12 -2.95 -44.95 -23.26
N PRO A 13 -3.96 -44.17 -22.84
CA PRO A 13 -3.79 -42.74 -22.68
C PRO A 13 -2.90 -42.45 -21.47
N MET A 14 -1.79 -41.74 -21.69
CA MET A 14 -1.01 -41.10 -20.63
C MET A 14 -1.87 -40.05 -19.95
N ARG A 15 -2.31 -40.34 -18.72
CA ARG A 15 -2.84 -39.31 -17.80
C ARG A 15 -1.66 -38.47 -17.31
N PHE A 16 -1.55 -37.26 -17.85
CA PHE A 16 -0.63 -36.23 -17.40
C PHE A 16 -0.90 -35.88 -15.93
N LEU A 17 0.04 -36.22 -15.03
CA LEU A 17 0.20 -35.53 -13.75
C LEU A 17 0.83 -34.17 -14.04
N HIS A 18 0.01 -33.11 -14.13
CA HIS A 18 0.50 -31.72 -14.28
C HIS A 18 -0.15 -30.72 -13.33
N ARG A 19 -0.99 -31.17 -12.38
CA ARG A 19 -1.72 -30.27 -11.48
C ARG A 19 -1.14 -30.12 -10.07
N HIS A 20 -0.08 -30.85 -9.71
CA HIS A 20 0.50 -30.77 -8.36
C HIS A 20 1.84 -30.03 -8.31
N THR A 21 2.64 -30.03 -9.37
CA THR A 21 3.90 -29.27 -9.44
C THR A 21 3.67 -27.76 -9.62
N LEU A 22 2.57 -27.36 -10.27
CA LEU A 22 2.23 -25.95 -10.50
C LEU A 22 1.82 -25.21 -9.20
N ARG A 23 1.23 -25.91 -8.22
CA ARG A 23 0.85 -25.31 -6.93
C ARG A 23 2.04 -25.05 -6.01
N LEU A 24 3.10 -25.86 -6.08
CA LEU A 24 4.29 -25.68 -5.24
C LEU A 24 5.17 -24.50 -5.69
N LEU A 25 5.10 -24.10 -6.96
CA LEU A 25 5.92 -23.02 -7.51
C LEU A 25 5.33 -21.62 -7.25
N VAL A 26 4.00 -21.48 -7.35
CA VAL A 26 3.27 -20.25 -6.99
C VAL A 26 3.49 -19.91 -5.51
N ILE A 27 3.59 -20.91 -4.65
CA ILE A 27 3.91 -20.73 -3.22
C ILE A 27 5.28 -20.06 -3.04
N SER A 28 6.27 -20.33 -3.90
CA SER A 28 7.63 -19.79 -3.74
C SER A 28 7.74 -18.31 -4.13
N LEU A 29 7.01 -17.85 -5.15
CA LEU A 29 6.94 -16.43 -5.52
C LEU A 29 6.19 -15.62 -4.46
N ALA A 30 5.13 -16.22 -3.94
CA ALA A 30 4.24 -15.57 -3.00
C ALA A 30 4.89 -15.51 -1.58
N THR A 31 5.72 -16.52 -1.19
CA THR A 31 6.50 -16.48 0.07
C THR A 31 7.52 -15.34 0.11
N ILE A 32 8.04 -14.92 -1.06
CA ILE A 32 9.05 -13.86 -1.17
C ILE A 32 8.46 -12.47 -0.90
N LEU A 33 7.22 -12.19 -1.35
CA LEU A 33 6.55 -10.91 -1.13
C LEU A 33 6.24 -10.66 0.36
N VAL A 34 5.74 -11.68 1.07
CA VAL A 34 5.36 -11.50 2.49
C VAL A 34 6.55 -11.62 3.44
N GLN A 35 7.65 -12.28 3.09
CA GLN A 35 8.86 -12.26 3.94
C GLN A 35 9.47 -10.86 4.10
N GLY A 36 9.18 -9.92 3.20
CA GLY A 36 9.44 -8.50 3.40
C GLY A 36 8.52 -7.86 4.44
N CYS A 37 7.21 -8.16 4.39
CA CYS A 37 6.20 -7.57 5.28
C CYS A 37 6.11 -8.23 6.67
N SER A 38 6.64 -9.45 6.84
CA SER A 38 6.52 -10.26 8.08
C SER A 38 7.82 -10.40 8.87
N GLY A 39 8.83 -9.57 8.57
CA GLY A 39 10.03 -9.43 9.40
C GLY A 39 9.62 -9.04 10.82
N SER A 40 9.94 -9.89 11.80
CA SER A 40 9.63 -9.70 13.22
C SER A 40 10.48 -8.62 13.91
N ASP A 41 11.13 -7.75 13.15
CA ASP A 41 11.84 -6.59 13.67
C ASP A 41 10.90 -5.39 13.50
N ASP A 42 10.52 -4.77 14.62
CA ASP A 42 9.63 -3.60 14.78
C ASP A 42 10.11 -2.31 14.04
N THR A 43 10.76 -2.44 12.89
CA THR A 43 11.16 -1.33 12.02
C THR A 43 10.37 -1.39 10.72
N ASP A 44 9.05 -1.28 10.85
CA ASP A 44 8.17 -0.96 9.74
C ASP A 44 8.51 0.48 9.26
N PRO A 45 9.01 0.68 8.02
CA PRO A 45 9.31 2.02 7.50
C PRO A 45 8.07 2.90 7.34
N ASP A 46 6.86 2.35 7.47
CA ASP A 46 5.60 3.10 7.47
C ASP A 46 5.40 3.98 8.74
N GLY A 47 6.41 4.10 9.60
CA GLY A 47 6.41 5.06 10.71
C GLY A 47 5.48 4.68 11.87
N PHE A 48 4.85 3.50 11.83
CA PHE A 48 4.01 2.99 12.93
C PHE A 48 4.81 2.42 14.10
N THR A 49 6.05 2.87 14.30
CA THR A 49 6.81 2.54 15.51
C THR A 49 6.22 3.34 16.67
N ASN A 50 5.53 2.63 17.55
CA ASN A 50 5.09 3.11 18.84
C ASN A 50 6.35 3.47 19.64
N ALA A 51 6.74 4.75 19.67
CA ALA A 51 7.78 5.24 20.56
C ALA A 51 7.26 5.26 22.01
N GLN A 52 6.88 4.10 22.55
CA GLN A 52 6.80 3.89 23.98
C GLN A 52 8.18 3.47 24.48
N ASP A 53 8.91 4.48 24.96
CA ASP A 53 9.81 4.45 26.10
C ASP A 53 9.89 3.09 26.83
N THR A 54 10.97 2.34 26.56
CA THR A 54 11.39 1.19 27.38
C THR A 54 12.53 1.59 28.31
N THR A 55 12.35 2.64 29.12
CA THR A 55 13.13 2.79 30.35
C THR A 55 12.45 2.07 31.52
N ASN A 56 12.60 0.75 31.57
CA ASN A 56 12.37 -0.01 32.80
C ASN A 56 13.48 -1.04 33.02
N THR A 57 14.67 -0.52 33.31
CA THR A 57 15.71 -1.28 34.01
C THR A 57 15.24 -1.56 35.43
N VAL A 58 14.72 -2.77 35.66
CA VAL A 58 14.59 -3.32 37.00
C VAL A 58 15.98 -3.78 37.45
N ASP A 59 16.68 -2.90 38.17
CA ASP A 59 17.80 -3.29 39.02
C ASP A 59 17.27 -3.60 40.41
N THR A 60 17.32 -4.87 40.77
CA THR A 60 17.04 -5.37 42.12
C THR A 60 18.30 -5.26 42.96
N SER A 61 18.34 -4.37 43.98
CA SER A 61 18.90 -4.72 45.30
C SER A 61 18.84 -3.60 46.37
N ILE A 62 18.24 -3.97 47.51
CA ILE A 62 18.55 -3.59 48.92
C ILE A 62 17.78 -2.40 49.55
N PRO A 63 17.38 -2.50 50.85
CA PRO A 63 16.24 -1.78 51.44
C PRO A 63 16.63 -0.71 52.47
N ASP A 64 15.63 0.07 52.91
CA ASP A 64 15.21 0.26 54.31
C ASP A 64 14.87 1.72 54.71
N SER A 65 13.75 1.81 55.45
CA SER A 65 13.46 2.68 56.58
C SER A 65 12.96 4.14 56.43
N SER A 66 12.01 4.43 57.35
CA SER A 66 11.48 5.72 57.84
C SER A 66 10.28 6.29 57.09
N THR A 67 9.03 6.06 57.55
CA THR A 67 8.26 6.71 58.63
C THR A 67 7.85 8.17 58.39
N ASN A 68 6.52 8.33 58.34
CA ASN A 68 5.69 9.38 58.96
C ASN A 68 5.24 10.62 58.13
N PRO A 69 4.11 11.27 58.54
CA PRO A 69 2.95 11.47 57.68
C PRO A 69 2.45 12.94 57.63
N GLY A 70 1.43 13.20 56.78
CA GLY A 70 0.52 14.35 56.93
C GLY A 70 0.63 15.41 55.83
N ASP A 71 -0.44 15.54 55.04
CA ASP A 71 -1.30 16.74 55.00
C ASP A 71 -2.41 16.54 53.94
N THR A 72 -3.68 16.31 54.31
CA THR A 72 -4.77 17.27 54.59
C THR A 72 -5.18 18.23 53.44
N ALA A 73 -6.36 17.93 52.88
CA ALA A 73 -7.44 18.82 52.38
C ALA A 73 -7.22 19.77 51.19
N SER A 74 -8.09 19.71 50.17
CA SER A 74 -9.34 20.51 50.12
C SER A 74 -10.11 20.33 48.80
N ASN A 75 -11.44 20.25 48.95
CA ASN A 75 -12.48 20.30 47.92
C ASN A 75 -12.63 21.71 47.30
N ASN A 76 -13.22 21.76 46.08
CA ASN A 76 -14.30 22.65 45.58
C ASN A 76 -14.38 22.44 44.05
N ASP A 77 -15.39 21.81 43.45
CA ASP A 77 -16.81 22.20 43.24
C ASP A 77 -17.01 23.35 42.21
N LEU A 78 -18.13 23.27 41.47
CA LEU A 78 -18.68 24.05 40.34
C LEU A 78 -18.30 23.50 38.94
N GLY A 79 -19.14 22.78 38.19
CA GLY A 79 -20.60 22.68 38.19
C GLY A 79 -21.23 23.70 37.24
N ILE A 80 -21.19 23.46 35.91
CA ILE A 80 -22.11 24.09 34.95
C ILE A 80 -22.61 23.03 33.96
N SER A 81 -23.92 22.77 34.10
CA SER A 81 -24.79 22.11 33.14
C SER A 81 -25.20 23.14 32.09
N ASP A 82 -25.06 22.82 30.80
CA ASP A 82 -25.87 23.47 29.77
C ASP A 82 -26.60 22.41 28.95
N ASN A 83 -27.91 22.60 28.91
CA ASN A 83 -28.93 21.69 28.44
C ASN A 83 -29.59 22.39 27.26
N GLY A 84 -28.95 22.33 26.09
CA GLY A 84 -29.40 22.97 24.86
C GLY A 84 -29.88 21.94 23.84
N SER A 85 -31.16 21.60 23.89
CA SER A 85 -31.86 20.89 22.82
C SER A 85 -31.92 21.79 21.59
N ASN A 86 -31.18 21.44 20.54
CA ASN A 86 -31.37 22.03 19.21
C ASN A 86 -31.68 20.90 18.23
N THR A 87 -32.91 20.90 17.75
CA THR A 87 -33.43 20.02 16.71
C THR A 87 -33.12 20.67 15.37
N ASP A 88 -31.97 20.36 14.78
CA ASP A 88 -31.70 20.72 13.39
C ASP A 88 -32.00 19.52 12.50
N SER A 89 -33.21 19.53 11.94
CA SER A 89 -33.58 18.70 10.79
C SER A 89 -33.12 19.43 9.54
N GLY A 90 -31.80 19.33 9.26
CA GLY A 90 -31.17 19.80 8.03
C GLY A 90 -30.74 18.60 7.20
N THR A 91 -31.33 18.47 6.01
CA THR A 91 -30.90 17.54 4.96
C THR A 91 -29.45 17.81 4.57
N THR A 92 -28.52 16.96 5.02
CA THR A 92 -27.11 16.99 4.62
C THR A 92 -26.95 16.35 3.25
N SER A 93 -27.14 17.14 2.21
CA SER A 93 -26.50 16.93 0.91
C SER A 93 -25.44 18.01 0.77
N ASP A 94 -24.24 17.72 1.29
CA ASP A 94 -23.04 18.46 0.90
C ASP A 94 -21.93 17.44 0.60
N PRO A 95 -21.80 16.95 -0.65
CA PRO A 95 -20.55 16.39 -1.12
C PRO A 95 -19.63 17.58 -1.41
N GLY A 96 -19.15 18.20 -0.34
CA GLY A 96 -18.52 19.51 -0.31
C GLY A 96 -17.03 19.50 -0.67
N SER A 97 -16.61 18.73 -1.67
CA SER A 97 -15.37 19.03 -2.38
C SER A 97 -15.75 19.76 -3.66
N GLY A 98 -15.37 21.04 -3.76
CA GLY A 98 -15.40 21.75 -5.03
C GLY A 98 -14.63 20.96 -6.11
N PRO A 99 -14.75 21.33 -7.39
CA PRO A 99 -13.95 20.68 -8.43
C PRO A 99 -12.48 20.71 -8.02
N ILE A 100 -11.90 19.52 -7.85
CA ILE A 100 -10.49 19.32 -7.54
C ILE A 100 -9.72 19.95 -8.69
N ASN A 101 -8.81 20.87 -8.37
CA ASN A 101 -7.89 21.36 -9.39
C ASN A 101 -6.93 20.21 -9.68
N PRO A 102 -6.90 19.67 -10.91
CA PRO A 102 -5.95 18.61 -11.24
C PRO A 102 -4.53 19.13 -11.01
N SER A 103 -3.64 18.24 -10.54
CA SER A 103 -2.23 18.59 -10.34
C SER A 103 -1.59 18.95 -11.69
N ASP A 104 -0.53 19.77 -11.65
CA ASP A 104 0.22 20.14 -12.86
C ASP A 104 1.00 18.94 -13.44
N GLU A 105 1.05 17.82 -12.70
CA GLU A 105 1.75 16.59 -13.06
C GLU A 105 0.85 15.56 -13.76
N VAL A 106 -0.42 15.88 -14.02
CA VAL A 106 -1.32 15.08 -14.87
C VAL A 106 -1.76 15.86 -16.10
N ASP A 107 -2.02 15.18 -17.21
CA ASP A 107 -2.64 15.81 -18.38
C ASP A 107 -4.16 15.62 -18.30
N PRO A 108 -4.96 16.70 -18.16
CA PRO A 108 -6.42 16.62 -18.02
C PRO A 108 -7.14 15.97 -19.23
N ASN A 109 -6.46 15.80 -20.36
CA ASN A 109 -7.00 15.12 -21.54
C ASN A 109 -6.42 13.71 -21.76
N CYS A 110 -5.59 13.22 -20.84
CA CYS A 110 -4.96 11.91 -20.89
C CYS A 110 -5.51 10.96 -19.82
N THR A 111 -5.18 9.67 -19.91
CA THR A 111 -5.66 8.62 -18.98
C THR A 111 -5.45 8.97 -17.50
N ASP A 112 -4.34 9.63 -17.18
CA ASP A 112 -4.02 10.04 -15.81
C ASP A 112 -4.87 11.21 -15.31
N GLY A 113 -5.03 12.29 -16.08
CA GLY A 113 -5.87 13.42 -15.68
C GLY A 113 -7.37 13.19 -15.86
N LEU A 114 -7.77 12.18 -16.65
CA LEU A 114 -9.15 11.72 -16.75
C LEU A 114 -9.54 10.75 -15.63
N TYR A 115 -8.58 10.27 -14.84
CA TYR A 115 -8.87 9.41 -13.73
C TYR A 115 -9.65 10.16 -12.64
N THR A 116 -10.76 9.56 -12.19
CA THR A 116 -11.57 10.08 -11.08
C THR A 116 -12.09 8.93 -10.25
N GLU A 117 -12.23 9.12 -8.95
CA GLU A 117 -12.99 8.22 -8.08
C GLU A 117 -13.74 8.99 -6.99
N ILE A 118 -14.64 8.31 -6.28
CA ILE A 118 -15.28 8.88 -5.10
C ILE A 118 -14.21 8.99 -4.02
N LEU A 119 -13.85 10.22 -3.66
CA LEU A 119 -12.90 10.47 -2.59
C LEU A 119 -13.41 9.95 -1.24
N PRO A 120 -12.49 9.60 -0.33
CA PRO A 120 -12.82 9.43 1.07
C PRO A 120 -13.55 10.66 1.65
N ASP A 121 -14.44 10.41 2.60
CA ASP A 121 -15.10 11.46 3.40
C ASP A 121 -14.50 11.47 4.81
N PRO A 122 -13.45 12.27 5.07
CA PRO A 122 -12.84 12.37 6.40
C PRO A 122 -13.79 12.98 7.45
N ASN A 123 -14.83 13.70 7.01
CA ASN A 123 -15.77 14.39 7.90
C ASN A 123 -16.97 13.50 8.29
N ALA A 124 -17.20 12.39 7.58
CA ALA A 124 -18.22 11.43 7.96
C ALA A 124 -17.95 10.88 9.37
N SER A 125 -18.95 11.02 10.25
CA SER A 125 -18.77 10.69 11.66
C SER A 125 -18.72 9.18 11.88
N ILE A 126 -17.62 8.73 12.51
CA ILE A 126 -17.41 7.34 12.95
C ILE A 126 -17.57 7.19 14.48
N GLN A 127 -18.03 8.23 15.18
CA GLN A 127 -18.06 8.25 16.65
C GLN A 127 -18.97 7.16 17.24
N SER A 128 -20.07 6.83 16.55
CA SER A 128 -20.95 5.73 16.97
C SER A 128 -20.24 4.38 16.89
N ALA A 129 -19.47 4.12 15.83
CA ALA A 129 -18.68 2.90 15.69
C ALA A 129 -17.59 2.82 16.78
N ILE A 130 -16.88 3.93 17.04
CA ILE A 130 -15.86 4.02 18.10
C ILE A 130 -16.49 3.74 19.48
N SER A 131 -17.63 4.36 19.79
CA SER A 131 -18.28 4.24 21.10
C SER A 131 -18.84 2.83 21.36
N ASN A 132 -19.15 2.09 20.30
CA ASN A 132 -19.66 0.72 20.36
C ASN A 132 -18.57 -0.33 20.11
N TYR A 133 -17.29 0.07 20.04
CA TYR A 133 -16.19 -0.84 19.77
C TYR A 133 -16.10 -1.95 20.81
N SER A 134 -15.79 -3.16 20.34
CA SER A 134 -15.34 -4.26 21.21
C SER A 134 -14.27 -5.07 20.49
N SER A 135 -13.32 -5.62 21.25
CA SER A 135 -12.25 -6.46 20.71
C SER A 135 -12.77 -7.68 19.95
N ASN A 136 -13.93 -8.22 20.32
CA ASN A 136 -14.55 -9.35 19.62
C ASN A 136 -15.26 -8.93 18.32
N GLY A 137 -15.66 -7.66 18.21
CA GLY A 137 -16.36 -7.09 17.05
C GLY A 137 -15.47 -6.20 16.18
N TYR A 138 -14.15 -6.43 16.22
CA TYR A 138 -13.19 -5.56 15.53
C TYR A 138 -13.35 -5.60 14.00
N MET A 139 -13.79 -6.72 13.43
CA MET A 139 -14.04 -6.82 11.98
C MET A 139 -15.25 -6.00 11.55
N GLU A 140 -16.36 -6.11 12.29
CA GLU A 140 -17.55 -5.28 12.05
C GLU A 140 -17.23 -3.79 12.24
N PHE A 141 -16.34 -3.47 13.18
CA PHE A 141 -15.84 -2.11 13.36
C PHE A 141 -15.03 -1.62 12.14
N ILE A 142 -14.05 -2.39 11.66
CA ILE A 142 -13.25 -2.06 10.46
C ILE A 142 -14.15 -1.86 9.25
N GLN A 143 -15.08 -2.79 9.01
CA GLN A 143 -16.05 -2.67 7.94
C GLN A 143 -16.86 -1.38 8.06
N SER A 144 -17.46 -1.14 9.23
CA SER A 144 -18.33 0.00 9.44
C SER A 144 -17.63 1.33 9.18
N ILE A 145 -16.39 1.51 9.66
CA ILE A 145 -15.68 2.79 9.51
C ILE A 145 -15.12 2.98 8.10
N LEU A 146 -14.64 1.91 7.44
CA LEU A 146 -14.20 1.98 6.04
C LEU A 146 -15.38 2.21 5.11
N GLU A 147 -16.51 1.50 5.24
CA GLU A 147 -17.71 1.79 4.45
C GLU A 147 -18.25 3.21 4.67
N THR A 148 -17.99 3.80 5.84
CA THR A 148 -18.40 5.18 6.15
C THR A 148 -17.47 6.20 5.51
N ARG A 149 -16.15 6.04 5.65
CA ARG A 149 -15.18 7.07 5.22
C ARG A 149 -14.42 6.75 3.95
N PHE A 150 -14.15 5.48 3.65
CA PHE A 150 -13.39 5.05 2.48
C PHE A 150 -13.90 3.70 1.92
N PRO A 151 -15.04 3.68 1.20
CA PRO A 151 -15.65 2.45 0.70
C PRO A 151 -14.74 1.62 -0.22
N ILE A 152 -13.85 2.28 -0.98
CA ILE A 152 -12.86 1.59 -1.82
C ILE A 152 -11.83 0.84 -0.94
N GLY A 153 -11.42 1.41 0.19
CA GLY A 153 -10.58 0.73 1.17
C GLY A 153 -11.24 -0.55 1.72
N TRP A 154 -12.55 -0.51 2.01
CA TRP A 154 -13.29 -1.72 2.38
C TRP A 154 -13.31 -2.75 1.24
N TYR A 155 -13.59 -2.33 0.01
CA TYR A 155 -13.56 -3.21 -1.16
C TYR A 155 -12.22 -3.95 -1.32
N ILE A 156 -11.10 -3.24 -1.15
CA ILE A 156 -9.75 -3.81 -1.22
C ILE A 156 -9.53 -4.81 -0.07
N LEU A 157 -9.87 -4.41 1.15
CA LEU A 157 -9.70 -5.25 2.34
C LEU A 157 -10.55 -6.52 2.26
N GLU A 158 -11.81 -6.41 1.84
CA GLU A 158 -12.70 -7.54 1.61
C GLU A 158 -12.15 -8.49 0.52
N GLY A 159 -11.65 -7.94 -0.59
CA GLY A 159 -10.98 -8.71 -1.63
C GLY A 159 -9.77 -9.51 -1.10
N GLY A 160 -8.97 -8.90 -0.22
CA GLY A 160 -7.86 -9.55 0.47
C GLY A 160 -8.30 -10.67 1.41
N LEU A 161 -9.39 -10.46 2.17
CA LEU A 161 -9.98 -11.48 3.05
C LEU A 161 -10.53 -12.69 2.28
N GLN A 162 -11.05 -12.47 1.08
CA GLN A 162 -11.59 -13.53 0.22
C GLN A 162 -10.50 -14.23 -0.62
N SER A 163 -9.30 -13.68 -0.65
CA SER A 163 -8.18 -14.21 -1.42
C SER A 163 -7.64 -15.51 -0.84
N ASN A 164 -7.27 -16.44 -1.73
CA ASN A 164 -6.54 -17.66 -1.36
C ASN A 164 -5.01 -17.46 -1.38
N ALA A 165 -4.52 -16.23 -1.55
CA ALA A 165 -3.10 -15.93 -1.56
C ALA A 165 -2.43 -15.99 -0.17
N GLY A 166 -3.22 -16.15 0.91
CA GLY A 166 -2.69 -16.17 2.27
C GLY A 166 -1.75 -17.33 2.58
N PHE A 167 -0.70 -17.04 3.35
CA PHE A 167 0.30 -18.00 3.81
C PHE A 167 -0.08 -18.54 5.18
N GLY A 168 -0.91 -19.58 5.18
CA GLY A 168 -1.27 -20.28 6.41
C GLY A 168 -2.74 -20.11 6.78
N PRO A 169 -3.10 -20.33 8.06
CA PRO A 169 -4.50 -20.32 8.49
C PRO A 169 -5.09 -18.91 8.65
N ASN A 170 -4.24 -17.87 8.63
CA ASN A 170 -4.63 -16.49 8.94
C ASN A 170 -4.92 -15.72 7.65
N ASN A 171 -5.90 -14.82 7.70
CA ASN A 171 -6.14 -13.83 6.65
C ASN A 171 -5.20 -12.62 6.82
N CYS A 172 -5.21 -11.69 5.86
CA CYS A 172 -4.39 -10.47 5.90
C CYS A 172 -4.65 -9.66 7.19
N VAL A 173 -5.90 -9.48 7.61
CA VAL A 173 -6.20 -8.73 8.84
C VAL A 173 -5.63 -9.38 10.08
N ASP A 174 -5.76 -10.69 10.24
CA ASP A 174 -5.18 -11.42 11.38
C ASP A 174 -3.65 -11.43 11.39
N THR A 175 -3.04 -11.21 10.22
CA THR A 175 -1.57 -11.13 10.08
C THR A 175 -1.05 -9.78 10.55
N PHE A 176 -1.74 -8.69 10.19
CA PHE A 176 -1.24 -7.32 10.37
C PHE A 176 -1.93 -6.54 11.51
N LEU A 177 -3.04 -7.05 12.06
CA LEU A 177 -3.71 -6.47 13.23
C LEU A 177 -3.44 -7.28 14.49
N GLN A 178 -2.33 -6.98 15.16
CA GLN A 178 -1.94 -7.68 16.39
C GLN A 178 -2.70 -7.17 17.63
N ASN A 179 -2.85 -5.86 17.77
CA ASN A 179 -3.54 -5.25 18.91
C ASN A 179 -4.98 -4.87 18.54
N LYS A 180 -5.94 -5.46 19.27
CA LYS A 180 -7.39 -5.28 19.10
C LYS A 180 -8.00 -4.80 20.42
N SER A 181 -7.22 -4.13 21.27
CA SER A 181 -7.65 -3.78 22.63
C SER A 181 -8.55 -2.54 22.67
N ALA A 182 -8.31 -1.57 21.78
CA ALA A 182 -9.11 -0.37 21.63
C ALA A 182 -9.40 -0.03 20.16
N ALA A 183 -10.44 0.79 19.93
CA ALA A 183 -10.78 1.31 18.60
C ALA A 183 -9.62 2.09 17.98
N SER A 184 -8.90 2.88 18.77
CA SER A 184 -7.71 3.62 18.35
C SER A 184 -6.59 2.70 17.87
N ASP A 185 -6.40 1.54 18.52
CA ASP A 185 -5.38 0.57 18.10
C ASP A 185 -5.70 0.02 16.70
N VAL A 186 -6.98 -0.26 16.44
CA VAL A 186 -7.43 -0.74 15.13
C VAL A 186 -7.35 0.36 14.07
N ILE A 187 -7.82 1.58 14.38
CA ILE A 187 -7.74 2.73 13.47
C ILE A 187 -6.29 3.01 13.08
N SER A 188 -5.36 2.98 14.04
CA SER A 188 -3.94 3.22 13.80
C SER A 188 -3.29 2.22 12.84
N ARG A 189 -3.95 1.10 12.56
CA ARG A 189 -3.48 0.06 11.63
C ARG A 189 -4.27 -0.01 10.32
N LEU A 190 -5.30 0.83 10.12
CA LEU A 190 -6.13 0.73 8.92
C LEU A 190 -5.33 0.93 7.63
N SER A 191 -4.38 1.87 7.60
CA SER A 191 -3.54 2.12 6.43
C SER A 191 -2.75 0.86 6.04
N THR A 192 -2.01 0.28 6.99
CA THR A 192 -1.34 -1.02 6.84
C THR A 192 -2.32 -2.13 6.43
N LEU A 193 -3.51 -2.19 7.02
CA LEU A 193 -4.48 -3.23 6.70
C LEU A 193 -5.00 -3.15 5.26
N VAL A 194 -5.33 -1.95 4.79
CA VAL A 194 -5.78 -1.75 3.41
C VAL A 194 -4.63 -2.04 2.43
N HIS A 195 -3.42 -1.58 2.74
CA HIS A 195 -2.20 -1.84 1.97
C HIS A 195 -1.93 -3.35 1.83
N GLU A 196 -1.80 -4.04 2.96
CA GLU A 196 -1.42 -5.45 3.00
C GLU A 196 -2.52 -6.37 2.48
N CYS A 197 -3.79 -6.10 2.81
CA CYS A 197 -4.89 -6.84 2.20
C CYS A 197 -4.99 -6.55 0.69
N GLY A 198 -4.55 -5.39 0.22
CA GLY A 198 -4.42 -5.08 -1.20
C GLY A 198 -3.42 -5.98 -1.92
N HIS A 199 -2.26 -6.26 -1.32
CA HIS A 199 -1.35 -7.28 -1.84
C HIS A 199 -2.04 -8.63 -1.95
N PHE A 200 -2.73 -9.07 -0.89
CA PHE A 200 -3.44 -10.37 -0.89
C PHE A 200 -4.50 -10.41 -1.99
N PHE A 201 -5.20 -9.31 -2.23
CA PHE A 201 -6.20 -9.24 -3.27
C PHE A 201 -5.59 -9.36 -4.67
N ASN A 202 -4.52 -8.61 -4.95
CA ASN A 202 -3.80 -8.68 -6.22
C ASN A 202 -3.16 -10.06 -6.43
N LEU A 203 -2.47 -10.60 -5.43
CA LEU A 203 -1.84 -11.93 -5.42
C LEU A 203 -2.85 -13.07 -5.59
N GLY A 204 -4.08 -12.91 -5.08
CA GLY A 204 -5.15 -13.90 -5.24
C GLY A 204 -5.59 -14.07 -6.69
N ASN A 205 -5.34 -13.07 -7.51
CA ASN A 205 -5.84 -12.94 -8.88
C ASN A 205 -4.72 -12.80 -9.92
N MET A 206 -3.46 -12.95 -9.51
CA MET A 206 -2.35 -13.06 -10.46
C MET A 206 -2.26 -14.47 -11.03
N SER A 207 -1.60 -14.58 -12.18
CA SER A 207 -1.26 -15.85 -12.80
C SER A 207 0.25 -15.94 -13.00
N PHE A 208 0.73 -17.04 -13.57
CA PHE A 208 2.17 -17.28 -13.70
C PHE A 208 2.91 -16.19 -14.49
N ASP A 209 2.24 -15.59 -15.48
CA ASP A 209 2.81 -14.58 -16.36
C ASP A 209 2.06 -13.23 -16.33
N SER A 210 1.09 -13.07 -15.43
CA SER A 210 0.22 -11.90 -15.37
C SER A 210 0.08 -11.35 -13.96
N SER A 211 0.18 -10.04 -13.80
CA SER A 211 -0.03 -9.33 -12.54
C SER A 211 -1.30 -8.51 -12.61
N THR A 212 -2.14 -8.61 -11.58
CA THR A 212 -3.45 -7.96 -11.51
C THR A 212 -3.40 -6.80 -10.51
N TYR A 213 -3.98 -5.66 -10.89
CA TYR A 213 -4.02 -4.42 -10.14
C TYR A 213 -5.48 -4.00 -9.95
N TYR A 214 -6.02 -4.15 -8.75
CA TYR A 214 -7.35 -3.62 -8.42
C TYR A 214 -7.23 -2.15 -8.02
N ILE A 215 -7.80 -1.26 -8.82
CA ILE A 215 -7.76 0.19 -8.57
C ILE A 215 -8.98 0.60 -7.77
N ASN A 216 -10.17 0.22 -8.25
CA ASN A 216 -11.46 0.45 -7.57
C ASN A 216 -12.49 -0.61 -8.03
N PRO A 217 -13.72 -0.63 -7.51
CA PRO A 217 -14.71 -1.66 -7.82
C PRO A 217 -15.06 -1.83 -9.31
N THR A 218 -14.75 -0.84 -10.14
CA THR A 218 -15.08 -0.83 -11.57
C THR A 218 -13.87 -0.91 -12.48
N LEU A 219 -12.65 -0.80 -11.93
CA LEU A 219 -11.42 -0.69 -12.69
C LEU A 219 -10.33 -1.58 -12.12
N SER A 220 -9.84 -2.48 -12.97
CA SER A 220 -8.65 -3.28 -12.70
C SER A 220 -7.87 -3.52 -13.99
N PHE A 221 -6.59 -3.83 -13.84
CA PHE A 221 -5.71 -4.19 -14.94
C PHE A 221 -5.12 -5.57 -14.69
N THR A 222 -4.92 -6.35 -15.75
CA THR A 222 -4.15 -7.61 -15.69
C THR A 222 -3.13 -7.59 -16.82
N CYS A 223 -1.89 -7.27 -16.48
CA CYS A 223 -0.82 -7.06 -17.47
C CYS A 223 0.21 -8.18 -17.42
N ASN A 224 0.75 -8.55 -18.59
CA ASN A 224 1.61 -9.72 -18.73
C ASN A 224 3.10 -9.37 -18.79
N GLY A 225 3.94 -10.32 -18.38
CA GLY A 225 5.39 -10.30 -18.60
C GLY A 225 6.19 -9.31 -17.76
N GLY A 226 5.55 -8.62 -16.81
CA GLY A 226 6.18 -7.58 -15.98
C GLY A 226 7.13 -8.11 -14.91
N SER A 227 7.19 -9.41 -14.68
CA SER A 227 8.14 -10.04 -13.75
C SER A 227 9.58 -10.00 -14.28
N ASN A 228 10.55 -10.05 -13.36
CA ASN A 228 11.97 -10.32 -13.65
C ASN A 228 12.32 -11.81 -13.52
N GLN A 229 11.36 -12.62 -13.10
CA GLN A 229 11.50 -14.06 -12.90
C GLN A 229 10.63 -14.83 -13.91
N PHE A 230 10.81 -16.15 -13.97
CA PHE A 230 9.88 -17.06 -14.65
C PHE A 230 9.57 -16.78 -16.14
N GLY A 231 10.51 -16.15 -16.85
CA GLY A 231 10.34 -15.79 -18.27
C GLY A 231 9.69 -14.42 -18.49
N GLY A 232 9.52 -13.64 -17.42
CA GLY A 232 9.25 -12.21 -17.52
C GLY A 232 10.43 -11.45 -18.15
N LYS A 233 10.15 -10.22 -18.62
CA LYS A 233 11.06 -9.45 -19.47
C LYS A 233 11.55 -8.17 -18.81
N THR A 234 11.38 -8.04 -17.50
CA THR A 234 11.81 -6.86 -16.75
C THR A 234 13.04 -7.19 -15.91
N PHE A 235 13.68 -6.18 -15.33
CA PHE A 235 14.86 -6.35 -14.47
C PHE A 235 14.48 -6.14 -13.00
N SER A 236 15.36 -6.58 -12.10
CA SER A 236 15.15 -6.40 -10.66
C SER A 236 15.16 -4.92 -10.29
N ARG A 237 14.18 -4.45 -9.51
CA ARG A 237 14.13 -3.07 -9.00
C ARG A 237 15.33 -2.68 -8.13
N SER A 238 16.08 -3.64 -7.58
CA SER A 238 17.37 -3.38 -6.90
C SER A 238 18.38 -2.64 -7.78
N LYS A 239 18.24 -2.71 -9.10
CA LYS A 239 19.10 -1.97 -10.04
C LYS A 239 19.02 -0.46 -9.87
N LEU A 240 17.94 0.06 -9.30
CA LEU A 240 17.83 1.47 -8.96
C LEU A 240 18.96 1.93 -8.03
N LEU A 241 19.47 1.06 -7.14
CA LEU A 241 20.62 1.39 -6.28
C LEU A 241 21.93 1.67 -7.05
N GLU A 242 21.98 1.32 -8.33
CA GLU A 242 23.15 1.47 -9.20
C GLU A 242 23.06 2.69 -10.14
N ASP A 243 21.94 3.41 -10.17
CA ASP A 243 21.74 4.53 -11.09
C ASP A 243 22.32 5.87 -10.60
N GLU A 244 22.25 6.90 -11.45
CA GLU A 244 22.75 8.24 -11.15
C GLU A 244 21.89 8.99 -10.10
N TYR A 245 20.64 8.59 -9.93
CA TYR A 245 19.67 9.23 -9.04
C TYR A 245 19.81 8.76 -7.59
N GLN A 246 20.37 7.58 -7.35
CA GLN A 246 20.53 7.03 -6.00
C GLN A 246 21.33 7.96 -5.07
N SER A 247 22.25 8.75 -5.62
CA SER A 247 23.05 9.71 -4.86
C SER A 247 22.26 10.91 -4.34
N GLN A 248 21.06 11.16 -4.89
CA GLN A 248 20.20 12.30 -4.53
C GLN A 248 19.33 11.99 -3.30
N PHE A 249 19.03 10.72 -3.08
CA PHE A 249 18.27 10.23 -1.92
C PHE A 249 18.81 8.86 -1.53
N VAL A 250 19.80 8.87 -0.65
CA VAL A 250 20.54 7.66 -0.25
C VAL A 250 19.74 6.83 0.74
N PRO A 251 19.91 5.49 0.78
CA PRO A 251 19.21 4.65 1.74
C PRO A 251 19.51 5.09 3.18
N CYS A 252 18.50 5.06 4.04
CA CYS A 252 18.67 5.39 5.44
C CYS A 252 19.63 4.46 6.16
N GLU A 253 20.40 5.03 7.10
CA GLU A 253 21.10 4.24 8.10
C GLU A 253 20.10 3.66 9.11
N SER A 254 20.50 2.60 9.84
CA SER A 254 19.64 1.98 10.85
C SER A 254 19.21 3.00 11.92
N GLY A 255 17.90 3.12 12.13
CA GLY A 255 17.29 4.06 13.07
C GLY A 255 17.14 5.49 12.54
N GLN A 256 17.50 5.75 11.29
CA GLN A 256 17.20 6.99 10.58
C GLN A 256 15.92 6.83 9.76
N PHE A 257 15.04 7.81 9.82
CA PHE A 257 13.76 7.82 9.08
C PHE A 257 13.54 9.13 8.33
N THR A 258 14.45 10.10 8.45
CA THR A 258 14.35 11.38 7.77
C THR A 258 15.64 11.81 7.08
N GLY A 259 15.51 12.60 6.00
CA GLY A 259 16.58 13.09 5.15
C GLY A 259 17.26 11.99 4.30
N CYS A 260 16.62 10.83 4.16
CA CYS A 260 17.14 9.65 3.46
C CYS A 260 15.98 8.76 3.01
N ASP A 261 16.27 7.82 2.12
CA ASP A 261 15.32 6.86 1.58
C ASP A 261 15.11 5.70 2.57
N SER A 262 14.06 5.80 3.39
CA SER A 262 13.68 4.79 4.39
C SER A 262 13.08 3.53 3.74
N TYR A 263 12.67 3.62 2.48
CA TYR A 263 12.06 2.53 1.72
C TYR A 263 13.13 1.67 1.02
N ALA A 264 14.27 2.25 0.64
CA ALA A 264 15.29 1.56 -0.12
C ALA A 264 15.78 0.26 0.52
N SER A 265 16.02 0.24 1.84
CA SER A 265 16.48 -0.99 2.52
C SER A 265 15.46 -2.11 2.42
N LEU A 266 14.17 -1.80 2.50
CA LEU A 266 13.11 -2.78 2.42
C LEU A 266 12.84 -3.20 0.98
N TYR A 267 12.75 -2.26 0.04
CA TYR A 267 12.20 -2.52 -1.30
C TYR A 267 13.24 -2.67 -2.40
N LEU A 268 14.47 -2.16 -2.21
CA LEU A 268 15.52 -2.22 -3.23
C LEU A 268 16.63 -3.21 -2.89
N THR A 269 16.61 -3.84 -1.71
CA THR A 269 17.64 -4.83 -1.32
C THR A 269 17.08 -6.23 -1.10
N GLY A 270 17.98 -7.22 -1.05
CA GLY A 270 17.63 -8.60 -0.75
C GLY A 270 16.61 -9.19 -1.75
N GLN A 271 15.71 -10.04 -1.25
CA GLN A 271 14.69 -10.69 -2.08
C GLN A 271 13.60 -9.72 -2.54
N MET A 272 13.31 -8.69 -1.74
CA MET A 272 12.33 -7.65 -2.08
C MET A 272 12.83 -6.78 -3.22
N GLY A 273 14.13 -6.49 -3.25
CA GLY A 273 14.80 -5.85 -4.39
C GLY A 273 14.83 -6.72 -5.64
N ASP A 274 14.89 -8.05 -5.51
CA ASP A 274 14.93 -9.01 -6.63
C ASP A 274 13.55 -9.29 -7.26
N GLN A 275 12.76 -8.24 -7.45
CA GLN A 275 11.43 -8.31 -8.06
C GLN A 275 11.32 -7.34 -9.26
N GLY A 276 10.43 -7.67 -10.20
CA GLY A 276 10.28 -6.97 -11.46
C GLY A 276 9.43 -5.70 -11.39
N PHE A 277 9.23 -5.07 -12.55
CA PHE A 277 8.38 -3.89 -12.68
C PHE A 277 6.92 -4.15 -12.25
N ASP A 278 6.43 -5.38 -12.46
CA ASP A 278 5.08 -5.75 -12.05
C ASP A 278 4.84 -5.54 -10.56
N THR A 279 5.77 -5.99 -9.72
CA THR A 279 5.72 -5.80 -8.26
C THR A 279 6.02 -4.36 -7.85
N LEU A 280 6.87 -3.63 -8.59
CA LEU A 280 7.08 -2.20 -8.32
C LEU A 280 5.79 -1.39 -8.51
N LEU A 281 5.07 -1.62 -9.61
CA LEU A 281 3.79 -0.96 -9.84
C LEU A 281 2.72 -1.44 -8.82
N GLU A 282 2.79 -2.71 -8.41
CA GLU A 282 1.89 -3.27 -7.41
C GLU A 282 2.04 -2.59 -6.04
N GLU A 283 3.27 -2.43 -5.56
CA GLU A 283 3.57 -1.63 -4.36
C GLU A 283 3.11 -0.17 -4.51
N THR A 284 3.31 0.42 -5.70
CA THR A 284 2.86 1.79 -5.97
C THR A 284 1.34 1.90 -5.79
N VAL A 285 0.57 0.93 -6.28
CA VAL A 285 -0.89 0.87 -6.03
C VAL A 285 -1.21 0.80 -4.54
N GLN A 286 -0.45 0.02 -3.76
CA GLN A 286 -0.69 -0.08 -2.33
C GLN A 286 -0.35 1.20 -1.57
N TYR A 287 0.70 1.92 -1.94
CA TYR A 287 0.99 3.22 -1.34
C TYR A 287 -0.04 4.30 -1.72
N VAL A 288 -0.66 4.21 -2.91
CA VAL A 288 -1.85 5.04 -3.21
C VAL A 288 -3.00 4.69 -2.26
N ASN A 289 -3.22 3.40 -1.98
CA ASN A 289 -4.25 2.97 -1.02
C ASN A 289 -3.93 3.42 0.42
N SER A 290 -2.65 3.41 0.82
CA SER A 290 -2.21 3.93 2.11
C SER A 290 -2.53 5.42 2.26
N LEU A 291 -2.13 6.26 1.29
CA LEU A 291 -2.40 7.70 1.33
C LEU A 291 -3.91 8.01 1.30
N ALA A 292 -4.69 7.27 0.51
CA ALA A 292 -6.15 7.38 0.52
C ALA A 292 -6.74 7.02 1.89
N THR A 293 -6.16 6.05 2.59
CA THR A 293 -6.58 5.66 3.93
C THR A 293 -6.22 6.71 4.96
N GLY A 294 -5.01 7.26 4.98
CA GLY A 294 -4.73 8.35 5.92
C GLY A 294 -5.46 9.63 5.55
N TYR A 295 -5.78 9.91 4.28
CA TYR A 295 -6.73 10.99 3.98
C TYR A 295 -8.05 10.79 4.74
N ALA A 296 -8.62 9.58 4.71
CA ALA A 296 -9.87 9.24 5.37
C ALA A 296 -9.81 9.30 6.91
N PHE A 297 -8.64 9.10 7.53
CA PHE A 297 -8.49 8.94 8.98
C PHE A 297 -7.44 9.87 9.62
N HIS A 298 -6.96 10.90 8.92
CA HIS A 298 -5.91 11.80 9.42
C HIS A 298 -6.28 12.50 10.72
N ASP A 299 -7.58 12.73 10.97
CA ASP A 299 -8.14 13.30 12.21
C ASP A 299 -7.98 12.36 13.42
N GLN A 300 -7.66 11.10 13.19
CA GLN A 300 -7.41 10.08 14.21
C GLN A 300 -5.91 9.84 14.47
N TYR A 301 -5.03 10.42 13.65
CA TYR A 301 -3.58 10.30 13.84
C TYR A 301 -3.10 11.27 14.91
N VAL A 302 -2.32 10.77 15.87
CA VAL A 302 -1.74 11.59 16.95
C VAL A 302 -0.23 11.83 16.77
N TRP A 303 0.35 11.31 15.68
CA TRP A 303 1.73 11.51 15.24
C TRP A 303 1.77 11.68 13.72
N GLN A 304 2.92 12.07 13.17
CA GLN A 304 3.15 12.10 11.73
C GLN A 304 3.40 10.68 11.21
N VAL A 305 2.90 10.39 10.02
CA VAL A 305 3.14 9.13 9.29
C VAL A 305 3.78 9.43 7.94
N SER A 306 4.31 8.41 7.28
CA SER A 306 5.07 8.52 6.02
C SER A 306 4.25 8.18 4.77
N GLU A 307 2.92 8.23 4.82
CA GLU A 307 2.09 7.78 3.70
C GLU A 307 2.31 8.59 2.42
N ARG A 308 2.49 9.92 2.54
CA ARG A 308 2.83 10.78 1.41
C ARG A 308 4.25 10.52 0.90
N ASP A 309 5.20 10.34 1.81
CA ASP A 309 6.59 9.97 1.48
C ASP A 309 6.65 8.66 0.70
N GLY A 310 5.87 7.66 1.13
CA GLY A 310 5.80 6.35 0.51
C GLY A 310 5.34 6.45 -0.94
N ILE A 311 4.17 7.06 -1.20
CA ILE A 311 3.71 7.18 -2.58
C ILE A 311 4.67 8.01 -3.44
N LEU A 312 5.21 9.13 -2.94
CA LEU A 312 6.17 9.93 -3.70
C LEU A 312 7.44 9.14 -4.02
N THR A 313 7.94 8.34 -3.07
CA THR A 313 9.12 7.50 -3.27
C THR A 313 8.87 6.44 -4.33
N PHE A 314 7.68 5.82 -4.33
CA PHE A 314 7.33 4.82 -5.34
C PHE A 314 7.06 5.42 -6.72
N LEU A 315 6.49 6.61 -6.82
CA LEU A 315 6.42 7.36 -8.09
C LEU A 315 7.83 7.62 -8.64
N TRP A 316 8.74 8.10 -7.78
CA TRP A 316 10.14 8.33 -8.15
C TRP A 316 10.85 7.04 -8.62
N TYR A 317 10.60 5.91 -7.95
CA TYR A 317 11.11 4.61 -8.37
C TYR A 317 10.55 4.17 -9.73
N VAL A 318 9.26 4.38 -9.99
CA VAL A 318 8.64 4.05 -11.29
C VAL A 318 9.30 4.86 -12.40
N GLU A 319 9.49 6.17 -12.24
CA GLU A 319 10.13 7.01 -13.25
C GLU A 319 11.58 6.59 -13.52
N ARG A 320 12.37 6.36 -12.46
CA ARG A 320 13.76 5.88 -12.59
C ARG A 320 13.82 4.53 -13.29
N TYR A 321 12.89 3.63 -12.96
CA TYR A 321 12.81 2.32 -13.60
C TYR A 321 12.50 2.45 -15.10
N LEU A 322 11.51 3.28 -15.48
CA LEU A 322 11.16 3.54 -16.88
C LEU A 322 12.35 4.13 -17.65
N ARG A 323 13.04 5.10 -17.04
CA ARG A 323 14.23 5.72 -17.63
C ARG A 323 15.34 4.70 -17.87
N MET A 324 15.69 3.92 -16.85
CA MET A 324 16.69 2.87 -16.95
C MET A 324 16.27 1.81 -17.99
N ALA A 325 15.00 1.44 -18.02
CA ALA A 325 14.48 0.55 -19.05
C ALA A 325 14.73 1.11 -20.45
N ARG A 326 14.43 2.39 -20.67
CA ARG A 326 14.61 3.04 -21.97
C ARG A 326 16.07 3.09 -22.41
N LEU A 327 16.98 3.37 -21.49
CA LEU A 327 18.40 3.59 -21.79
C LEU A 327 19.18 2.28 -21.88
N ASP A 328 18.94 1.35 -20.95
CA ASP A 328 19.81 0.20 -20.71
C ASP A 328 19.14 -1.15 -20.97
N TYR A 329 17.80 -1.22 -20.92
CA TYR A 329 17.02 -2.46 -21.09
C TYR A 329 15.92 -2.32 -22.16
N PRO A 330 16.28 -2.17 -23.44
CA PRO A 330 15.33 -1.85 -24.51
C PRO A 330 14.21 -2.90 -24.69
N GLU A 331 14.46 -4.17 -24.37
CA GLU A 331 13.41 -5.21 -24.37
C GLU A 331 12.36 -4.99 -23.26
N THR A 332 12.81 -4.57 -22.08
CA THR A 332 11.94 -4.20 -20.95
C THR A 332 11.12 -2.96 -21.31
N TYR A 333 11.76 -1.92 -21.86
CA TYR A 333 11.04 -0.72 -22.27
C TYR A 333 10.04 -1.01 -23.39
N ALA A 334 10.40 -1.84 -24.37
CA ALA A 334 9.48 -2.23 -25.44
C ALA A 334 8.27 -3.01 -24.91
N LEU A 335 8.43 -3.82 -23.86
CA LEU A 335 7.30 -4.46 -23.17
C LEU A 335 6.41 -3.41 -22.49
N ILE A 336 6.98 -2.59 -21.61
CA ILE A 336 6.21 -1.68 -20.74
C ILE A 336 5.55 -0.56 -21.56
N SER A 337 6.31 0.09 -22.43
CA SER A 337 5.82 1.21 -23.23
C SER A 337 5.03 0.76 -24.46
N GLY A 338 5.28 -0.45 -24.98
CA GLY A 338 4.62 -0.96 -26.19
C GLY A 338 3.25 -1.61 -25.92
N ASP A 339 3.03 -2.16 -24.73
CA ASP A 339 1.78 -2.81 -24.34
C ASP A 339 0.77 -1.78 -23.79
N ALA A 340 -0.45 -1.78 -24.33
CA ALA A 340 -1.49 -0.86 -23.89
C ALA A 340 -1.93 -1.10 -22.43
N CYS A 341 -1.91 -2.35 -21.95
CA CYS A 341 -2.25 -2.64 -20.56
C CYS A 341 -1.29 -1.92 -19.60
N TRP A 342 0.02 -2.03 -19.86
CA TRP A 342 1.04 -1.41 -19.02
C TRP A 342 0.93 0.12 -19.05
N ARG A 343 0.78 0.73 -20.23
CA ARG A 343 0.60 2.19 -20.32
C ARG A 343 -0.63 2.67 -19.57
N SER A 344 -1.80 2.08 -19.83
CA SER A 344 -3.04 2.49 -19.15
C SER A 344 -2.96 2.25 -17.64
N ALA A 345 -2.34 1.16 -17.18
CA ALA A 345 -2.15 0.88 -15.76
C ALA A 345 -1.23 1.92 -15.09
N ILE A 346 -0.07 2.20 -15.68
CA ILE A 346 0.88 3.20 -15.15
C ILE A 346 0.23 4.58 -15.09
N LEU A 347 -0.38 5.04 -16.18
CA LEU A 347 -1.02 6.36 -16.23
C LEU A 347 -2.21 6.43 -15.26
N THR A 348 -3.00 5.36 -15.12
CA THR A 348 -4.09 5.35 -14.12
C THR A 348 -3.56 5.46 -12.70
N VAL A 349 -2.51 4.70 -12.36
CA VAL A 349 -1.91 4.74 -11.01
C VAL A 349 -1.26 6.11 -10.75
N TRP A 350 -0.59 6.67 -11.75
CA TRP A 350 -0.04 8.03 -11.71
C TRP A 350 -1.13 9.07 -11.43
N GLY A 351 -2.21 9.05 -12.21
CA GLY A 351 -3.35 9.95 -12.04
C GLY A 351 -4.01 9.84 -10.68
N ARG A 352 -4.21 8.60 -10.20
CA ARG A 352 -4.75 8.34 -8.87
C ARG A 352 -3.82 8.80 -7.75
N ALA A 353 -2.51 8.63 -7.90
CA ALA A 353 -1.55 9.12 -6.92
C ALA A 353 -1.63 10.65 -6.80
N TRP A 354 -1.60 11.37 -7.93
CA TRP A 354 -1.69 12.83 -7.94
C TRP A 354 -3.04 13.38 -7.47
N LEU A 355 -4.13 12.64 -7.70
CA LEU A 355 -5.44 12.94 -7.10
C LEU A 355 -5.32 13.03 -5.57
N PHE A 356 -4.73 12.03 -4.92
CA PHE A 356 -4.59 12.04 -3.44
C PHE A 356 -3.48 12.95 -2.94
N LEU A 357 -2.39 13.13 -3.70
CA LEU A 357 -1.34 14.08 -3.34
C LEU A 357 -1.89 15.52 -3.29
N GLU A 358 -2.73 15.90 -4.24
CA GLU A 358 -3.37 17.23 -4.24
C GLU A 358 -4.40 17.38 -3.12
N GLU A 359 -5.25 16.37 -2.89
CA GLU A 359 -6.26 16.40 -1.82
C GLU A 359 -5.63 16.46 -0.42
N THR A 360 -4.45 15.86 -0.25
CA THR A 360 -3.82 15.75 1.06
C THR A 360 -2.74 16.79 1.32
N LYS A 361 -2.33 17.63 0.36
CA LYS A 361 -1.15 18.51 0.48
C LYS A 361 -1.10 19.40 1.74
N ASP A 362 -2.26 19.84 2.23
CA ASP A 362 -2.36 20.71 3.40
C ASP A 362 -2.45 19.94 4.74
N ILE A 363 -2.47 18.60 4.68
CA ILE A 363 -2.56 17.71 5.84
C ILE A 363 -1.15 17.35 6.32
N GLN A 364 -0.61 18.12 7.26
CA GLN A 364 0.81 18.04 7.66
C GLN A 364 1.24 16.73 8.32
N ASN A 365 0.31 15.96 8.90
CA ASN A 365 0.65 14.71 9.60
C ASN A 365 0.75 13.48 8.67
N LEU A 366 0.59 13.65 7.35
CA LEU A 366 0.73 12.56 6.37
C LEU A 366 2.10 12.51 5.69
N GLY A 367 3.02 13.43 6.03
CA GLY A 367 4.37 13.49 5.47
C GLY A 367 5.44 13.72 6.52
N LEU A 368 6.64 13.17 6.28
CA LEU A 368 7.86 13.39 7.07
C LEU A 368 8.86 14.29 6.33
N ASP A 369 9.21 13.94 5.09
CA ASP A 369 10.14 14.60 4.17
C ASP A 369 9.56 14.73 2.75
N ASP A 370 8.24 14.77 2.64
CA ASP A 370 7.51 14.80 1.36
C ASP A 370 7.91 15.99 0.47
N ASP A 371 8.25 17.13 1.05
CA ASP A 371 8.82 18.29 0.34
C ASP A 371 10.13 17.96 -0.39
N LEU A 372 10.97 17.10 0.19
CA LEU A 372 12.20 16.65 -0.45
C LEU A 372 11.89 15.68 -1.59
N VAL A 373 11.04 14.68 -1.32
CA VAL A 373 10.76 13.61 -2.29
C VAL A 373 9.96 14.13 -3.49
N ILE A 374 9.01 15.05 -3.30
CA ILE A 374 8.23 15.63 -4.40
C ILE A 374 9.11 16.37 -5.41
N ASN A 375 10.22 16.98 -4.95
CA ASN A 375 11.19 17.61 -5.85
C ASN A 375 11.96 16.58 -6.71
N LEU A 376 12.16 15.37 -6.19
CA LEU A 376 12.79 14.28 -6.93
C LEU A 376 11.85 13.72 -8.01
N VAL A 377 10.58 13.50 -7.67
CA VAL A 377 9.53 13.09 -8.62
C VAL A 377 9.37 14.15 -9.71
N ARG A 378 9.44 15.44 -9.35
CA ARG A 378 9.31 16.54 -10.31
C ARG A 378 10.57 16.82 -11.14
N ALA A 379 11.61 15.97 -11.06
CA ALA A 379 12.80 16.13 -11.89
C ALA A 379 12.40 16.05 -13.38
N PRO A 380 12.66 17.08 -14.21
CA PRO A 380 12.14 17.13 -15.58
C PRO A 380 12.51 15.92 -16.44
N GLU A 381 13.71 15.39 -16.26
CA GLU A 381 14.21 14.23 -16.99
C GLU A 381 13.61 12.88 -16.56
N LEU A 382 12.93 12.84 -15.40
CA LEU A 382 12.17 11.70 -14.90
C LEU A 382 10.70 11.82 -15.32
N LEU A 383 10.09 13.01 -15.15
CA LEU A 383 8.74 13.29 -15.64
C LEU A 383 8.61 13.07 -17.16
N GLU A 384 9.68 13.30 -17.93
CA GLU A 384 9.68 13.01 -19.38
C GLU A 384 9.35 11.54 -19.68
N GLU A 385 9.63 10.60 -18.77
CA GLU A 385 9.24 9.20 -18.98
C GLU A 385 7.72 9.00 -18.89
N ILE A 386 7.01 9.76 -18.05
CA ILE A 386 5.54 9.76 -18.02
C ILE A 386 5.00 10.40 -19.31
N GLU A 387 5.55 11.53 -19.75
CA GLU A 387 5.15 12.16 -21.02
C GLU A 387 5.32 11.22 -22.22
N ARG A 388 6.42 10.45 -22.27
CA ARG A 388 6.62 9.43 -23.32
C ARG A 388 5.51 8.37 -23.31
N LEU A 389 5.01 7.99 -22.14
CA LEU A 389 3.88 7.05 -22.05
C LEU A 389 2.58 7.70 -22.52
N ARG A 390 2.33 8.98 -22.22
CA ARG A 390 1.19 9.75 -22.72
C ARG A 390 1.20 9.84 -24.25
N ASP A 391 2.36 10.17 -24.84
CA ASP A 391 2.57 10.20 -26.29
C ASP A 391 2.22 8.85 -26.94
N LEU A 392 2.68 7.75 -26.34
CA LEU A 392 2.44 6.39 -26.84
C LEU A 392 1.00 5.92 -26.63
N GLU A 393 0.33 6.43 -25.60
CA GLU A 393 -1.10 6.21 -25.38
C GLU A 393 -1.97 7.02 -26.35
N GLY A 394 -1.40 8.03 -26.99
CA GLY A 394 -2.08 8.90 -27.96
C GLY A 394 -2.84 10.05 -27.29
N CYS A 395 -2.35 10.50 -26.14
CA CYS A 395 -2.87 11.70 -25.48
C CYS A 395 -2.59 12.96 -26.34
N PRO A 396 -3.51 13.95 -26.33
CA PRO A 396 -3.58 15.01 -27.35
C PRO A 396 -2.59 16.16 -27.22
#